data_AF-W1X0W4-F1
#
_entry.id   AF-W1X0W4-F1
#
_cell.length_a   1.000
_cell.length_b   1.000
_cell.length_c   1.000
_cell.angle_alpha   90.00
_cell.angle_beta   90.00
_cell.angle_gamma   90.00
#
_symmetry.space_group_name_H-M   'P 1'
#
loop_
_entity.id
_entity.type
_entity.pdbx_description
1 polymer ?
#
loop_
_entity_poly.entity_id
_entity_poly.type
_entity_poly.pdbx_seq_one_letter_code
_entity_poly.pdbx_strand_id
1 'polypeptide(L)' 'LTIAPGVVVVYDRNTVTNKKLEEYGLRLIKIRGSELVRGRGGPRCMSMPFEREEL' A
#
# COMPACT_ATOMS: atom_id res chain seq x y z
N LEU A 1 -1.60 -1.65 -1.62
CA LEU A 1 -3.01 -2.11 -1.76
C LEU A 1 -3.89 -0.88 -1.61
N THR A 2 -4.65 -0.52 -2.64
CA THR A 2 -5.62 0.59 -2.56
C THR A 2 -6.89 0.07 -1.88
N ILE A 3 -7.29 0.67 -0.76
CA ILE A 3 -8.47 0.24 0.01
C ILE A 3 -9.68 1.14 -0.24
N ALA A 4 -9.45 2.40 -0.59
CA ALA A 4 -10.45 3.37 -1.02
C ALA A 4 -9.79 4.33 -2.03
N PRO A 5 -10.54 5.12 -2.82
CA PRO A 5 -9.97 6.16 -3.67
C PRO A 5 -9.00 7.04 -2.88
N GLY A 6 -7.75 7.10 -3.32
CA GLY A 6 -6.70 7.89 -2.66
C GLY A 6 -6.10 7.29 -1.38
N VAL A 7 -6.54 6.12 -0.89
CA VAL A 7 -6.05 5.50 0.37
C VAL A 7 -5.32 4.19 0.08
N VAL A 8 -4.01 4.14 0.40
CA VAL A 8 -3.12 3.04 -0.01
C VAL A 8 -2.32 2.48 1.16
N VAL A 9 -2.35 1.14 1.32
CA VAL A 9 -1.46 0.40 2.22
C VAL A 9 -0.14 0.10 1.53
N VAL A 10 0.97 0.49 2.17
CA VAL A 10 2.35 0.39 1.65
C VAL A 10 3.33 -0.06 2.73
N TYR A 11 4.52 -0.50 2.34
CA TYR A 11 5.61 -0.68 3.30
C TYR A 11 6.27 0.65 3.66
N ASP A 12 6.63 0.83 4.92
CA ASP A 12 7.34 2.00 5.43
C ASP A 12 8.72 2.23 4.78
N ARG A 13 9.44 1.14 4.48
CA ARG A 13 10.80 1.16 3.92
C ARG A 13 10.93 1.78 2.53
N ASN A 14 9.83 1.93 1.79
CA ASN A 14 9.83 2.47 0.44
C ASN A 14 9.79 4.01 0.45
N THR A 15 10.79 4.64 1.07
CA THR A 15 10.79 6.08 1.41
C THR A 15 10.60 6.99 0.20
N VAL A 16 11.30 6.72 -0.91
CA VAL A 16 11.21 7.52 -2.15
C VAL A 16 9.82 7.44 -2.78
N THR A 17 9.28 6.24 -2.91
CA THR A 17 7.95 6.03 -3.49
C THR A 17 6.87 6.62 -2.59
N ASN A 18 6.95 6.39 -1.28
CA ASN A 18 5.97 6.91 -0.33
C ASN A 18 5.92 8.44 -0.36
N LYS A 19 7.08 9.11 -0.38
CA LYS A 19 7.13 10.57 -0.49
C LYS A 19 6.43 11.08 -1.75
N LYS A 20 6.70 10.48 -2.92
CA LYS A 20 6.01 10.86 -4.17
C LYS A 20 4.50 10.66 -4.07
N LEU A 21 4.05 9.52 -3.53
CA LEU A 21 2.62 9.27 -3.38
C LEU A 21 1.94 10.29 -2.45
N GLU A 22 2.61 10.69 -1.37
CA GLU A 22 2.15 11.75 -0.46
C GLU A 22 2.09 13.12 -1.16
N GLU A 23 3.08 13.46 -2.00
CA GLU A 23 3.09 14.69 -2.83
C GLU A 23 1.91 14.75 -3.82
N TYR A 24 1.46 13.60 -4.33
CA TYR A 24 0.26 13.49 -5.17
C TYR A 24 -1.05 13.44 -4.36
N GLY A 25 -1.02 13.71 -3.06
CA GLY A 25 -2.21 13.79 -2.21
C GLY A 25 -2.80 12.44 -1.78
N LEU A 26 -2.04 11.34 -1.91
CA LEU A 26 -2.50 10.03 -1.47
C LEU A 26 -2.29 9.85 0.04
N ARG A 27 -3.29 9.30 0.71
CA ARG A 27 -3.21 8.90 2.12
C ARG A 27 -2.55 7.52 2.21
N LEU A 28 -1.39 7.46 2.86
CA LEU A 28 -0.64 6.21 3.03
C LEU A 28 -0.87 5.59 4.41
N ILE A 29 -1.18 4.29 4.43
CA ILE A 29 -1.13 3.44 5.63
C ILE A 29 0.17 2.64 5.53
N LYS A 30 1.18 3.08 6.27
CA LYS A 30 2.52 2.49 6.25
C LYS A 30 2.58 1.34 7.26
N ILE A 31 2.96 0.15 6.80
CA ILE A 31 3.21 -1.03 7.64
C ILE A 31 4.68 -1.43 7.60
N ARG A 32 5.18 -2.02 8.70
CA ARG A 32 6.54 -2.58 8.75
C ARG A 32 6.61 -3.83 7.88
N GLY A 33 7.66 -3.93 7.06
CA GLY A 33 7.85 -5.03 6.11
C GLY A 33 9.13 -5.84 6.27
N SER A 34 9.76 -5.87 7.45
CA SER A 34 11.08 -6.48 7.66
C SER A 34 11.16 -7.94 7.17
N GLU A 35 10.21 -8.78 7.59
CA GLU A 35 10.19 -10.20 7.22
C GLU A 35 9.35 -10.48 5.97
N LEU A 36 8.17 -9.85 5.83
CA LEU A 36 7.24 -10.11 4.71
C LEU A 36 7.85 -9.79 3.34
N VAL A 37 8.72 -8.78 3.26
CA VAL A 37 9.38 -8.40 2.00
C VAL A 37 10.35 -9.47 1.51
N ARG A 38 10.85 -10.36 2.39
CA ARG A 38 11.70 -11.49 1.99
C ARG A 38 10.97 -12.45 1.06
N GLY A 39 9.65 -12.57 1.20
CA GLY A 39 8.77 -13.31 0.30
C GLY A 39 8.50 -12.62 -1.05
N ARG A 40 9.15 -11.48 -1.33
CA ARG A 40 9.03 -10.70 -2.58
C ARG A 40 7.62 -10.18 -2.88
N GLY A 41 6.76 -10.12 -1.85
CA GLY A 41 5.36 -9.70 -1.97
C GLY A 41 5.07 -8.35 -1.32
N GLY A 42 4.24 -7.54 -1.99
CA GLY A 42 3.65 -6.31 -1.43
C GLY A 42 2.28 -6.57 -0.80
N PRO A 43 1.69 -5.56 -0.12
CA PRO A 43 0.33 -5.65 0.44
C PRO A 43 -0.73 -6.08 -0.59
N ARG A 44 -0.54 -5.77 -1.88
CA ARG A 44 -1.45 -6.21 -2.96
C ARG A 44 -1.33 -7.71 -3.26
N CYS A 45 -0.11 -8.26 -3.22
CA CYS A 45 0.17 -9.67 -3.46
C CYS A 45 -0.40 -10.56 -2.35
N MET A 46 -0.48 -10.04 -1.13
CA MET A 46 -1.01 -10.73 0.07
C MET A 46 -2.52 -10.52 0.27
N SER A 47 -3.25 -10.10 -0.77
CA SER A 47 -4.66 -9.73 -0.64
C SER A 47 -5.49 -10.21 -1.82
N MET A 48 -6.72 -10.60 -1.52
CA MET A 48 -7.76 -10.98 -2.49
C MET A 48 -9.06 -10.26 -2.09
N PRO A 49 -9.37 -9.09 -2.67
CA PRO A 49 -10.62 -8.40 -2.40
C PRO A 49 -11.80 -9.24 -2.91
N PHE A 50 -12.77 -9.54 -2.04
CA PHE A 50 -14.01 -10.23 -2.43
C PHE A 50 -15.08 -9.26 -2.92
N GLU A 51 -15.18 -8.09 -2.27
CA GLU A 51 -16.16 -7.05 -2.58
C GLU A 51 -15.52 -5.67 -2.52
N ARG A 52 -16.01 -4.75 -3.35
CA ARG A 52 -15.69 -3.31 -3.35
C ARG A 52 -16.95 -2.55 -3.75
N GLU A 53 -17.12 -1.37 -3.16
CA GLU A 53 -18.17 -0.44 -3.57
C GLU A 53 -17.92 0.06 -5.01
N GLU A 54 -19.00 0.33 -5.75
CA GLU A 54 -18.95 1.03 -7.04
C GLU A 54 -18.37 2.44 -6.86
N LEU A 55 -17.77 2.98 -7.92
CA LEU A 55 -17.11 4.29 -7.92
C LEU A 55 -18.09 5.46 -7.98
#